data_AF-A0A968N7C2-F1
#
_entry.id   AF-A0A968N7C2-F1
#
_cell.length_a   1.000
_cell.length_b   1.000
_cell.length_c   1.000
_cell.angle_alpha   90.00
_cell.angle_beta   90.00
_cell.angle_gamma   90.00
#
_symmetry.space_group_name_H-M   'P 1'
#
loop_
_entity.id
_entity.type
_entity.pdbx_description
1 polymer ?
#
loop_
_entity_poly.entity_id
_entity_poly.type
_entity_poly.pdbx_seq_one_letter_code
_entity_poly.pdbx_strand_id
1 'polypeptide(L)'
;MFNQEQGDRPTPPRLMAQQPSIPLDGQTVYVQRNDDWQAAVLTGWRWSSRAGERYTVLYLDDQQTEANVSTDRIRTAAAAEQAGQVTRIEDLSSPAGVEQMLAAHNTWRQQVGVPALTWSPELAAYAQAWAVQLLRENQFEHRADSLYGENLAASSGRQLSPAEVVDLWGREQQDYDYASNQCQLGKVCGHYTQVVWRDTSRVGCGLARNSQREVWVCNYDPPGNYVGRKPY
;
A
#
# COMPACT_ATOMS: atom_id res chain seq x y z
N MET A 1 -20.85 -67.86 31.03
CA MET A 1 -19.71 -66.93 31.04
C MET A 1 -18.58 -67.69 30.35
N PHE A 2 -18.01 -67.29 29.21
CA PHE A 2 -17.50 -65.98 28.83
C PHE A 2 -17.66 -65.76 27.32
N ASN A 3 -18.05 -64.53 26.94
CA ASN A 3 -17.99 -64.01 25.58
C ASN A 3 -16.53 -63.78 25.16
N GLN A 4 -16.20 -64.11 23.91
CA GLN A 4 -14.98 -63.62 23.26
C GLN A 4 -15.27 -62.23 22.67
N GLU A 5 -14.64 -61.21 23.22
CA GLU A 5 -14.65 -59.86 22.66
C GLU A 5 -13.71 -59.79 21.44
N GLN A 6 -14.25 -59.35 20.31
CA GLN A 6 -13.49 -58.99 19.13
C GLN A 6 -12.71 -57.71 19.42
N GLY A 7 -11.38 -57.77 19.29
CA GLY A 7 -10.52 -56.60 19.42
C GLY A 7 -10.79 -55.60 18.30
N ASP A 8 -11.16 -54.38 18.70
CA ASP A 8 -11.25 -53.21 17.84
C ASP A 8 -9.89 -52.96 17.17
N ARG A 9 -9.87 -52.92 15.84
CA ARG A 9 -8.70 -52.45 15.09
C ARG A 9 -8.63 -50.93 15.22
N PRO A 10 -7.47 -50.35 15.55
CA PRO A 10 -7.34 -48.91 15.61
C PRO A 10 -7.60 -48.30 14.23
N THR A 11 -8.58 -47.41 14.18
CA THR A 11 -8.88 -46.55 13.03
C THR A 11 -7.59 -45.79 12.65
N PRO A 12 -7.15 -45.79 11.38
CA PRO A 12 -5.97 -45.02 10.99
C PRO A 12 -6.21 -43.53 11.25
N PRO A 13 -5.18 -42.77 11.68
CA PRO A 13 -5.33 -41.36 11.96
C PRO A 13 -5.80 -40.62 10.71
N ARG A 14 -6.89 -39.88 10.87
CA ARG A 14 -7.48 -38.96 9.90
C ARG A 14 -6.37 -38.04 9.37
N LEU A 15 -6.12 -38.05 8.06
CA LEU A 15 -5.20 -37.11 7.39
C LEU A 15 -5.47 -35.70 7.90
N MET A 16 -4.54 -35.12 8.67
CA MET A 16 -4.59 -33.71 9.00
C MET A 16 -4.55 -32.94 7.68
N ALA A 17 -5.49 -32.01 7.49
CA ALA A 17 -5.47 -31.14 6.32
C ALA A 17 -4.12 -30.40 6.32
N GLN A 18 -3.27 -30.67 5.34
CA GLN A 18 -2.02 -29.93 5.17
C GLN A 18 -2.38 -28.46 4.95
N GLN A 19 -1.74 -27.59 5.71
CA GLN A 19 -1.79 -26.14 5.48
C GLN A 19 -0.60 -25.74 4.61
N PRO A 20 -0.74 -24.72 3.74
CA PRO A 20 0.37 -24.24 2.94
C PRO A 20 1.46 -23.64 3.84
N SER A 21 2.73 -23.84 3.48
CA SER A 21 3.84 -23.21 4.19
C SER A 21 3.87 -21.68 4.09
N ILE A 22 3.29 -21.11 3.02
CA ILE A 22 3.08 -19.68 2.85
C ILE A 22 1.57 -19.40 2.88
N PRO A 23 1.06 -18.57 3.82
CA PRO A 23 -0.36 -18.29 3.93
C PRO A 23 -0.96 -17.71 2.64
N LEU A 24 -2.21 -18.06 2.36
CA LEU A 24 -3.06 -17.42 1.34
C LEU A 24 -3.89 -16.29 1.96
N ASP A 25 -3.25 -15.40 2.70
CA ASP A 25 -3.89 -14.31 3.44
C ASP A 25 -3.98 -13.01 2.63
N GLY A 26 -3.55 -13.05 1.36
CA GLY A 26 -3.50 -11.89 0.48
C GLY A 26 -2.32 -10.96 0.75
N GLN A 27 -1.39 -11.32 1.63
CA GLN A 27 -0.14 -10.58 1.78
C GLN A 27 0.69 -10.64 0.51
N THR A 28 1.40 -9.55 0.25
CA THR A 28 2.34 -9.44 -0.86
C THR A 28 3.50 -10.40 -0.67
N VAL A 29 3.77 -11.17 -1.71
CA VAL A 29 4.96 -12.00 -1.86
C VAL A 29 5.74 -11.52 -3.07
N TYR A 30 6.99 -11.96 -3.17
CA TYR A 30 7.84 -11.70 -4.34
C TYR A 30 8.10 -13.00 -5.07
N VAL A 31 7.82 -13.01 -6.37
CA VAL A 31 7.92 -14.18 -7.21
C VAL A 31 8.95 -13.94 -8.30
N GLN A 32 9.92 -14.84 -8.42
CA GLN A 32 10.93 -14.76 -9.47
C GLN A 32 10.33 -15.10 -10.83
N ARG A 33 10.45 -14.20 -11.81
CA ARG A 33 9.95 -14.35 -13.20
C ARG A 33 10.93 -13.63 -14.14
N ASN A 34 11.41 -14.35 -15.17
CA ASN A 34 12.39 -13.83 -16.14
C ASN A 34 13.65 -13.22 -15.48
N ASP A 35 14.21 -13.91 -14.49
CA ASP A 35 15.37 -13.48 -13.69
C ASP A 35 15.17 -12.25 -12.79
N ASP A 36 13.99 -11.64 -12.80
CA ASP A 36 13.58 -10.55 -11.91
C ASP A 36 12.63 -11.03 -10.80
N TRP A 37 12.55 -10.29 -9.70
CA TRP A 37 11.59 -10.53 -8.62
C TRP A 37 10.43 -9.54 -8.72
N GLN A 38 9.22 -10.06 -8.91
CA GLN A 38 8.00 -9.26 -9.07
C GLN A 38 7.06 -9.43 -7.88
N ALA A 39 6.40 -8.35 -7.48
CA ALA A 39 5.38 -8.43 -6.43
C ALA A 39 4.14 -9.17 -6.94
N ALA A 40 3.62 -10.06 -6.11
CA ALA A 40 2.45 -10.88 -6.42
C ALA A 40 1.64 -11.15 -5.15
N VAL A 41 0.42 -11.65 -5.33
CA VAL A 41 -0.36 -12.27 -4.24
C VAL A 41 -0.62 -13.73 -4.57
N LEU A 42 -0.63 -14.57 -3.54
CA LEU A 42 -0.97 -15.99 -3.66
C LEU A 42 -2.49 -16.14 -3.64
N THR A 43 -3.05 -16.68 -4.71
CA THR A 43 -4.50 -16.83 -4.90
C THR A 43 -5.00 -18.26 -4.78
N GLY A 44 -4.07 -19.22 -4.73
CA GLY A 44 -4.37 -20.63 -4.59
C GLY A 44 -3.13 -21.44 -4.30
N TRP A 45 -3.33 -22.66 -3.81
CA TRP A 45 -2.24 -23.59 -3.53
C TRP A 45 -2.70 -25.02 -3.78
N ARG A 46 -1.75 -25.91 -4.04
CA ARG A 46 -1.95 -27.35 -4.03
C ARG A 46 -0.69 -28.07 -3.59
N TRP A 47 -0.87 -29.28 -3.09
CA TRP A 47 0.23 -30.18 -2.75
C TRP A 47 0.22 -31.41 -3.63
N SER A 48 1.41 -31.94 -3.94
CA SER A 48 1.57 -33.27 -4.50
C SER A 48 2.83 -33.94 -3.95
N SER A 49 2.79 -35.28 -3.81
CA SER A 49 3.94 -36.06 -3.34
C SER A 49 5.15 -36.01 -4.28
N ARG A 50 4.96 -35.68 -5.57
CA ARG A 50 6.04 -35.61 -6.57
C ARG A 50 6.66 -34.23 -6.71
N ALA A 51 5.86 -33.17 -6.65
CA ALA A 51 6.30 -31.81 -6.98
C ALA A 51 6.31 -30.85 -5.78
N GLY A 52 5.92 -31.34 -4.59
CA GLY A 52 5.80 -30.53 -3.38
C GLY A 52 4.63 -29.56 -3.43
N GLU A 53 4.77 -28.47 -2.68
CA GLU A 53 3.83 -27.34 -2.68
C GLU A 53 3.94 -26.50 -3.94
N ARG A 54 2.79 -26.09 -4.46
CA ARG A 54 2.66 -25.31 -5.69
C ARG A 54 1.58 -24.25 -5.51
N TYR A 55 1.87 -23.03 -5.95
CA TYR A 55 0.97 -21.89 -5.79
C TYR A 55 0.43 -21.38 -7.13
N THR A 56 -0.75 -20.76 -7.06
CA THR A 56 -1.26 -19.86 -8.08
C THR A 56 -0.93 -18.44 -7.63
N VAL A 57 -0.25 -17.68 -8.47
CA VAL A 57 0.15 -16.29 -8.21
C VAL A 57 -0.62 -15.34 -9.12
N LEU A 58 -0.95 -14.16 -8.60
CA LEU A 58 -1.41 -13.01 -9.38
C LEU A 58 -0.34 -11.92 -9.28
N TYR A 59 0.31 -11.62 -10.39
CA TYR A 59 1.32 -10.56 -10.48
C TYR A 59 0.65 -9.20 -10.41
N LEU A 60 1.13 -8.34 -9.51
CA LEU A 60 0.47 -7.07 -9.22
C LEU A 60 0.73 -6.01 -10.30
N ASP A 61 1.84 -6.12 -11.02
CA ASP A 61 2.28 -5.18 -12.05
C ASP A 61 1.45 -5.30 -13.35
N ASP A 62 1.20 -6.51 -13.83
CA ASP A 62 0.56 -6.80 -15.11
C ASP A 62 -0.79 -7.56 -14.97
N GLN A 63 -1.19 -7.90 -13.74
CA GLN A 63 -2.41 -8.66 -13.42
C GLN A 63 -2.46 -10.04 -14.08
N GLN A 64 -1.33 -10.58 -14.54
CA GLN A 64 -1.27 -11.94 -15.07
C GLN A 64 -1.26 -12.96 -13.94
N THR A 65 -1.81 -14.13 -14.24
CA THR A 65 -1.78 -15.27 -13.31
C THR A 65 -0.80 -16.31 -13.81
N GLU A 66 -0.04 -16.90 -12.89
CA GLU A 66 0.79 -18.06 -13.16
C GLU A 66 0.41 -19.18 -12.20
N ALA A 67 0.19 -20.36 -12.76
CA ALA A 67 -0.12 -21.56 -11.99
C ALA A 67 1.14 -22.39 -11.80
N ASN A 68 1.16 -23.15 -10.71
CA ASN A 68 2.18 -24.18 -10.44
C ASN A 68 3.55 -23.60 -10.03
N VAL A 69 3.56 -22.38 -9.49
CA VAL A 69 4.77 -21.72 -9.01
C VAL A 69 5.32 -22.47 -7.80
N SER A 70 6.62 -22.75 -7.87
CA SER A 70 7.36 -23.49 -6.85
C SER A 70 7.75 -22.57 -5.70
N THR A 71 7.85 -23.10 -4.48
CA THR A 71 8.21 -22.29 -3.30
C THR A 71 9.61 -21.66 -3.39
N ASP A 72 10.56 -22.25 -4.12
CA ASP A 72 11.89 -21.68 -4.37
C ASP A 72 11.87 -20.34 -5.14
N ARG A 73 10.80 -20.11 -5.91
CA ARG A 73 10.59 -18.86 -6.63
C ARG A 73 9.84 -17.83 -5.80
N ILE A 74 9.39 -18.14 -4.58
CA ILE A 74 8.52 -17.27 -3.78
C ILE A 74 9.27 -16.83 -2.51
N ARG A 75 9.24 -15.53 -2.22
CA ARG A 75 9.71 -14.95 -0.97
C ARG A 75 8.59 -14.18 -0.31
N THR A 76 8.47 -14.30 1.01
CA THR A 76 7.66 -13.35 1.78
C THR A 76 8.28 -11.96 1.71
N ALA A 77 7.50 -10.91 1.99
CA ALA A 77 8.02 -9.54 2.04
C ALA A 77 9.25 -9.42 2.97
N ALA A 78 9.18 -10.00 4.17
CA ALA A 78 10.29 -10.01 5.13
C ALA A 78 11.54 -10.75 4.60
N ALA A 79 11.37 -11.85 3.87
CA ALA A 79 12.49 -12.59 3.30
C ALA A 79 13.14 -11.87 2.12
N ALA A 80 12.36 -11.15 1.31
CA ALA A 80 12.88 -10.31 0.23
C ALA A 80 13.70 -9.13 0.76
N GLU A 81 13.21 -8.50 1.84
CA GLU A 81 13.91 -7.42 2.56
C GLU A 81 15.27 -7.88 3.12
N GLN A 82 15.30 -9.01 3.84
CA GLN A 82 16.55 -9.58 4.38
C GLN A 82 17.58 -9.93 3.29
N ALA A 83 17.12 -10.26 2.09
CA ALA A 83 17.99 -10.57 0.97
C ALA A 83 18.51 -9.33 0.23
N GLY A 84 18.20 -8.11 0.70
CA GLY A 84 18.59 -6.86 0.04
C GLY A 84 18.00 -6.73 -1.37
N GLN A 85 16.92 -7.46 -1.65
CA GLN A 85 16.25 -7.38 -2.93
C GLN A 85 15.40 -6.12 -2.90
N VAL A 86 15.87 -5.10 -3.62
CA VAL A 86 15.09 -3.88 -3.87
C VAL A 86 13.92 -4.25 -4.76
N THR A 87 12.81 -4.62 -4.14
CA THR A 87 11.59 -4.96 -4.82
C THR A 87 10.88 -3.68 -5.21
N ARG A 88 10.92 -3.37 -6.51
CA ARG A 88 10.12 -2.28 -7.10
C ARG A 88 8.64 -2.66 -7.09
N ILE A 89 8.00 -2.62 -5.92
CA ILE A 89 6.66 -2.06 -5.79
C ILE A 89 6.69 -1.29 -4.47
N GLU A 90 6.90 0.02 -4.58
CA GLU A 90 6.71 0.96 -3.48
C GLU A 90 5.20 1.19 -3.31
N ASP A 91 4.43 0.12 -3.10
CA ASP A 91 3.07 0.25 -2.63
C ASP A 91 3.08 0.47 -1.12
N LEU A 92 1.98 1.02 -0.62
CA LEU A 92 1.79 1.30 0.80
C LEU A 92 1.46 0.03 1.61
N SER A 93 1.57 -1.16 1.03
CA SER A 93 1.46 -2.43 1.76
C SER A 93 2.81 -2.87 2.36
N SER A 94 3.91 -2.28 1.91
CA SER A 94 5.26 -2.55 2.42
C SER A 94 5.74 -1.51 3.44
N PRO A 95 6.54 -1.91 4.45
CA PRO A 95 7.19 -0.95 5.35
C PRO A 95 8.04 0.09 4.61
N ALA A 96 8.76 -0.31 3.56
CA ALA A 96 9.59 0.58 2.76
C ALA A 96 8.76 1.65 2.03
N GLY A 97 7.61 1.28 1.44
CA GLY A 97 6.73 2.25 0.77
C GLY A 97 6.12 3.26 1.76
N VAL A 98 5.75 2.80 2.96
CA VAL A 98 5.29 3.67 4.05
C VAL A 98 6.40 4.62 4.50
N GLU A 99 7.62 4.12 4.69
CA GLU A 99 8.78 4.94 5.07
C GLU A 99 9.07 6.01 4.02
N GLN A 100 9.08 5.66 2.73
CA GLN A 100 9.29 6.62 1.66
C GLN A 100 8.19 7.69 1.60
N MET A 101 6.92 7.29 1.73
CA MET A 101 5.79 8.22 1.79
C MET A 101 5.98 9.23 2.91
N LEU A 102 6.29 8.75 4.12
CA LEU A 102 6.46 9.60 5.30
C LEU A 102 7.71 10.49 5.18
N ALA A 103 8.83 9.93 4.72
CA ALA A 103 10.09 10.64 4.55
C ALA A 103 9.97 11.77 3.53
N ALA A 104 9.25 11.55 2.42
CA ALA A 104 9.02 12.59 1.42
C ALA A 104 8.20 13.76 2.01
N HIS A 105 7.14 13.48 2.78
CA HIS A 105 6.40 14.53 3.49
C HIS A 105 7.31 15.32 4.43
N ASN A 106 8.11 14.60 5.22
CA ASN A 106 9.00 15.20 6.21
C ASN A 106 10.15 16.01 5.58
N THR A 107 10.57 15.65 4.37
CA THR A 107 11.54 16.42 3.58
C THR A 107 10.98 17.79 3.21
N TRP A 108 9.75 17.86 2.70
CA TRP A 108 9.08 19.13 2.39
C TRP A 108 8.83 19.98 3.64
N ARG A 109 8.42 19.35 4.74
CA ARG A 109 8.20 20.02 6.03
C ARG A 109 9.46 20.61 6.64
N GLN A 110 10.58 19.90 6.51
CA GLN A 110 11.88 20.38 6.99
C GLN A 110 12.31 21.68 6.29
N GLN A 111 12.02 21.84 5.00
CA GLN A 111 12.40 23.03 4.23
C GLN A 111 11.78 24.32 4.78
N VAL A 112 10.64 24.24 5.45
CA VAL A 112 9.93 25.38 6.05
C VAL A 112 9.97 25.37 7.58
N GLY A 113 10.73 24.46 8.18
CA GLY A 113 10.95 24.39 9.63
C GLY A 113 9.72 24.02 10.45
N VAL A 114 8.78 23.24 9.90
CA VAL A 114 7.64 22.70 10.68
C VAL A 114 7.95 21.29 11.21
N PRO A 115 7.33 20.87 12.34
CA PRO A 115 7.59 19.55 12.93
C PRO A 115 7.30 18.40 11.97
N ALA A 116 8.09 17.33 12.03
CA ALA A 116 7.85 16.12 11.24
C ALA A 116 6.51 15.46 11.60
N LEU A 117 5.87 14.85 10.60
CA LEU A 117 4.71 14.00 10.77
C LEU A 117 5.13 12.61 11.25
N THR A 118 4.19 11.95 11.92
CA THR A 118 4.22 10.51 12.20
C THR A 118 3.18 9.77 11.36
N TRP A 119 3.47 8.52 10.99
CA TRP A 119 2.50 7.68 10.30
C TRP A 119 1.37 7.23 11.24
N SER A 120 0.12 7.25 10.77
CA SER A 120 -1.04 6.67 11.45
C SER A 120 -1.64 5.53 10.62
N PRO A 121 -1.61 4.29 11.13
CA PRO A 121 -2.29 3.16 10.50
C PRO A 121 -3.81 3.39 10.34
N GLU A 122 -4.44 4.09 11.27
CA GLU A 122 -5.87 4.40 11.23
C GLU A 122 -6.20 5.34 10.07
N LEU A 123 -5.43 6.41 9.89
CA LEU A 123 -5.57 7.30 8.73
C LEU A 123 -5.25 6.59 7.43
N ALA A 124 -4.26 5.69 7.41
CA ALA A 124 -3.91 4.92 6.23
C ALA A 124 -5.06 3.99 5.80
N ALA A 125 -5.69 3.29 6.75
CA ALA A 125 -6.86 2.48 6.47
C ALA A 125 -8.05 3.33 5.96
N TYR A 126 -8.25 4.51 6.55
CA TYR A 126 -9.29 5.46 6.13
C TYR A 126 -9.07 5.97 4.70
N ALA A 127 -7.83 6.32 4.35
CA ALA A 127 -7.41 6.76 3.02
C ALA A 127 -7.51 5.64 1.99
N GLN A 128 -7.07 4.43 2.35
CA GLN A 128 -7.14 3.25 1.49
C GLN A 128 -8.57 2.92 1.09
N ALA A 129 -9.51 2.96 2.04
CA ALA A 129 -10.92 2.77 1.75
C ALA A 129 -11.45 3.78 0.71
N TRP A 130 -10.98 5.04 0.76
CA TRP A 130 -11.37 6.04 -0.21
C TRP A 130 -10.73 5.82 -1.58
N ALA A 131 -9.44 5.51 -1.61
CA ALA A 131 -8.72 5.21 -2.85
C ALA A 131 -9.42 4.09 -3.63
N VAL A 132 -9.80 3.00 -2.92
CA VAL A 132 -10.52 1.87 -3.51
C VAL A 132 -11.89 2.29 -4.05
N GLN A 133 -12.63 3.12 -3.31
CA GLN A 133 -13.92 3.62 -3.75
C GLN A 133 -13.79 4.48 -5.02
N LEU A 134 -12.87 5.45 -5.02
CA LEU A 134 -12.61 6.33 -6.17
C LEU A 134 -12.19 5.54 -7.42
N LEU A 135 -11.35 4.52 -7.25
CA LEU A 135 -10.95 3.65 -8.35
C LEU A 135 -12.15 2.84 -8.88
N ARG A 136 -12.96 2.26 -7.99
CA ARG A 136 -14.14 1.44 -8.34
C ARG A 136 -15.20 2.26 -9.08
N GLU A 137 -15.46 3.47 -8.62
CA GLU A 137 -16.48 4.38 -9.15
C GLU A 137 -15.96 5.22 -10.33
N ASN A 138 -14.67 5.08 -10.66
CA ASN A 138 -13.97 5.89 -11.65
C ASN A 138 -14.15 7.41 -11.41
N GLN A 139 -14.09 7.82 -10.14
CA GLN A 139 -14.20 9.20 -9.72
C GLN A 139 -12.84 9.75 -9.26
N PHE A 140 -12.74 11.07 -9.12
CA PHE A 140 -11.59 11.74 -8.54
C PHE A 140 -12.06 12.99 -7.79
N GLU A 141 -12.54 12.76 -6.57
CA GLU A 141 -13.11 13.79 -5.72
C GLU A 141 -12.78 13.55 -4.26
N HIS A 142 -12.75 14.63 -3.49
CA HIS A 142 -12.51 14.55 -2.06
C HIS A 142 -13.64 13.83 -1.33
N ARG A 143 -13.32 13.13 -0.26
CA ARG A 143 -14.32 12.47 0.58
C ARG A 143 -15.22 13.54 1.23
N ALA A 144 -16.53 13.44 0.96
CA ALA A 144 -17.52 14.27 1.63
C ALA A 144 -17.50 14.00 3.15
N ASP A 145 -17.72 15.05 3.94
CA ASP A 145 -17.82 15.00 5.41
C ASP A 145 -16.61 14.37 6.14
N SER A 146 -15.41 14.47 5.55
CA SER A 146 -14.16 14.05 6.22
C SER A 146 -13.84 14.93 7.42
N LEU A 147 -13.45 14.31 8.53
CA LEU A 147 -12.91 14.99 9.72
C LEU A 147 -11.42 15.32 9.57
N TYR A 148 -10.77 14.79 8.55
CA TYR A 148 -9.34 14.90 8.29
C TYR A 148 -9.07 15.76 7.07
N GLY A 149 -7.86 16.33 7.01
CA GLY A 149 -7.35 16.92 5.78
C GLY A 149 -7.16 15.82 4.74
N GLU A 150 -7.13 16.19 3.45
CA GLU A 150 -7.00 15.20 2.38
C GLU A 150 -6.24 15.78 1.18
N ASN A 151 -5.29 15.00 0.66
CA ASN A 151 -4.71 15.20 -0.67
C ASN A 151 -5.00 13.98 -1.53
N LEU A 152 -5.25 14.22 -2.82
CA LEU A 152 -5.48 13.20 -3.83
C LEU A 152 -4.43 13.31 -4.94
N ALA A 153 -4.04 12.17 -5.51
CA ALA A 153 -3.32 12.12 -6.78
C ALA A 153 -3.83 10.95 -7.61
N ALA A 154 -3.72 11.07 -8.93
CA ALA A 154 -4.04 9.97 -9.83
C ALA A 154 -3.09 9.97 -11.03
N SER A 155 -2.87 8.79 -11.59
CA SER A 155 -2.08 8.61 -12.79
C SER A 155 -2.73 7.55 -13.68
N SER A 156 -2.64 7.75 -14.99
CA SER A 156 -3.12 6.81 -16.01
C SER A 156 -1.93 6.35 -16.84
N GLY A 157 -1.74 5.04 -16.98
CA GLY A 157 -0.66 4.47 -17.81
C GLY A 157 0.76 4.61 -17.23
N ARG A 158 0.93 5.14 -16.01
CA ARG A 158 2.21 5.16 -15.30
C ARG A 158 2.00 4.94 -13.81
N GLN A 159 2.78 4.06 -13.20
CA GLN A 159 2.81 3.90 -11.76
C GLN A 159 3.75 4.95 -11.15
N LEU A 160 3.28 5.62 -10.10
CA LEU A 160 4.06 6.56 -9.32
C LEU A 160 4.67 5.84 -8.11
N SER A 161 5.85 6.31 -7.68
CA SER A 161 6.38 6.05 -6.34
C SER A 161 5.67 6.91 -5.29
N PRO A 162 5.69 6.50 -4.00
CA PRO A 162 5.27 7.33 -2.88
C PRO A 162 5.95 8.71 -2.88
N ALA A 163 7.27 8.74 -3.12
CA ALA A 163 8.02 9.99 -3.15
C ALA A 163 7.58 10.91 -4.29
N GLU A 164 7.35 10.37 -5.50
CA GLU A 164 6.84 11.16 -6.63
C GLU A 164 5.46 11.75 -6.35
N VAL A 165 4.57 11.03 -5.67
CA VAL A 165 3.24 11.54 -5.31
C VAL A 165 3.34 12.74 -4.39
N VAL A 166 4.18 12.65 -3.35
CA VAL A 166 4.38 13.78 -2.43
C VAL A 166 5.08 14.94 -3.11
N ASP A 167 6.05 14.67 -3.99
CA ASP A 167 6.74 15.71 -4.76
C ASP A 167 5.82 16.43 -5.73
N LEU A 168 4.83 15.75 -6.32
CA LEU A 168 3.80 16.41 -7.14
C LEU A 168 3.04 17.46 -6.33
N TRP A 169 2.64 17.12 -5.10
CA TRP A 169 1.98 18.07 -4.19
C TRP A 169 2.95 19.15 -3.70
N GLY A 170 4.17 18.77 -3.30
CA GLY A 170 5.16 19.67 -2.74
C GLY A 170 5.62 20.75 -3.73
N ARG A 171 5.76 20.40 -5.02
CA ARG A 171 6.17 21.33 -6.07
C ARG A 171 5.19 22.47 -6.31
N GLU A 172 3.94 22.37 -5.85
CA GLU A 172 3.02 23.50 -5.86
C GLU A 172 3.50 24.67 -4.98
N GLN A 173 4.56 24.49 -4.17
CA GLN A 173 5.29 25.60 -3.52
C GLN A 173 5.61 26.72 -4.50
N GLN A 174 6.03 26.39 -5.73
CA GLN A 174 6.38 27.39 -6.75
C GLN A 174 5.20 28.31 -7.12
N ASP A 175 3.97 27.81 -6.90
CA ASP A 175 2.71 28.45 -7.24
C ASP A 175 2.05 29.09 -6.00
N TYR A 176 2.68 29.03 -4.80
CA TYR A 176 2.17 29.61 -3.56
C TYR A 176 2.93 30.88 -3.16
N ASP A 177 2.21 31.97 -2.94
CA ASP A 177 2.76 33.19 -2.34
C ASP A 177 2.43 33.24 -0.84
N TYR A 178 3.47 33.03 -0.02
CA TYR A 178 3.36 33.07 1.43
C TYR A 178 3.01 34.47 1.96
N ALA A 179 3.40 35.56 1.30
CA ALA A 179 3.13 36.91 1.79
C ALA A 179 1.62 37.19 1.78
N SER A 180 0.98 36.94 0.64
CA SER A 180 -0.46 37.11 0.43
C SER A 180 -1.32 35.94 0.92
N ASN A 181 -0.70 34.79 1.24
CA ASN A 181 -1.36 33.53 1.59
C ASN A 181 -2.31 33.03 0.49
N GLN A 182 -1.87 33.12 -0.77
CA GLN A 182 -2.69 32.77 -1.94
C GLN A 182 -1.88 31.95 -2.93
N CYS A 183 -2.58 31.11 -3.69
CA CYS A 183 -2.00 30.54 -4.90
C CYS A 183 -1.93 31.63 -5.98
N GLN A 184 -0.94 31.52 -6.86
CA GLN A 184 -0.88 32.30 -8.09
C GLN A 184 -2.19 32.14 -8.89
N LEU A 185 -2.56 33.18 -9.64
CA LEU A 185 -3.81 33.21 -10.38
C LEU A 185 -3.91 32.01 -11.35
N GLY A 186 -4.98 31.22 -11.19
CA GLY A 186 -5.23 30.03 -12.03
C GLY A 186 -4.38 28.81 -11.69
N LYS A 187 -3.65 28.84 -10.57
CA LYS A 187 -2.83 27.73 -10.07
C LYS A 187 -3.45 27.08 -8.83
N VAL A 188 -2.97 25.88 -8.53
CA VAL A 188 -3.32 25.12 -7.33
C VAL A 188 -2.10 25.06 -6.44
N CYS A 189 -2.31 25.27 -5.14
CA CYS A 189 -1.27 25.15 -4.12
C CYS A 189 -1.78 24.52 -2.80
N GLY A 190 -3.03 24.08 -2.80
CA GLY A 190 -3.67 23.51 -1.61
C GLY A 190 -3.04 22.20 -1.17
N HIS A 191 -2.46 21.43 -2.09
CA HIS A 191 -1.80 20.18 -1.72
C HIS A 191 -0.49 20.47 -1.01
N TYR A 192 0.32 21.42 -1.53
CA TYR A 192 1.52 21.89 -0.85
C TYR A 192 1.20 22.38 0.56
N THR A 193 0.23 23.31 0.71
CA THR A 193 -0.07 23.89 2.02
C THR A 193 -0.55 22.86 3.03
N GLN A 194 -1.23 21.79 2.61
CA GLN A 194 -1.58 20.66 3.48
C GLN A 194 -0.35 19.85 3.90
N VAL A 195 0.55 19.52 2.97
CA VAL A 195 1.79 18.76 3.28
C VAL A 195 2.60 19.49 4.35
N VAL A 196 2.73 20.80 4.24
CA VAL A 196 3.53 21.64 5.16
C VAL A 196 2.72 22.32 6.27
N TRP A 197 1.50 21.87 6.53
CA TRP A 197 0.65 22.47 7.57
C TRP A 197 1.22 22.20 8.97
N ARG A 198 1.60 23.25 9.71
CA ARG A 198 2.32 23.15 10.99
C ARG A 198 1.59 22.30 12.01
N ASP A 199 0.29 22.52 12.17
CA ASP A 199 -0.50 21.89 13.23
C ASP A 199 -0.86 20.43 12.92
N THR A 200 -0.75 20.01 11.66
CA THR A 200 -0.90 18.61 11.28
C THR A 200 0.27 17.81 11.85
N SER A 201 -0.04 16.70 12.52
CA SER A 201 0.94 15.88 13.25
C SER A 201 1.01 14.44 12.75
N ARG A 202 -0.09 13.96 12.15
CA ARG A 202 -0.23 12.59 11.67
C ARG A 202 -0.65 12.58 10.21
N VAL A 203 -0.14 11.59 9.48
CA VAL A 203 -0.57 11.29 8.11
C VAL A 203 -0.74 9.80 7.95
N GLY A 204 -1.71 9.39 7.14
CA GLY A 204 -1.80 8.02 6.63
C GLY A 204 -2.35 8.05 5.22
N CYS A 205 -1.77 7.22 4.35
CA CYS A 205 -2.10 7.20 2.94
C CYS A 205 -2.55 5.83 2.47
N GLY A 206 -3.28 5.82 1.36
CA GLY A 206 -3.73 4.63 0.65
C GLY A 206 -3.54 4.77 -0.86
N LEU A 207 -3.40 3.62 -1.50
CA LEU A 207 -3.21 3.47 -2.95
C LEU A 207 -4.16 2.40 -3.46
N ALA A 208 -4.97 2.72 -4.46
CA ALA A 208 -5.70 1.74 -5.24
C ALA A 208 -5.29 1.85 -6.71
N ARG A 209 -5.01 0.71 -7.35
CA ARG A 209 -4.66 0.66 -8.78
C ARG A 209 -5.29 -0.51 -9.49
N ASN A 210 -5.55 -0.32 -10.79
CA ASN A 210 -5.89 -1.37 -11.74
C ASN A 210 -4.99 -1.23 -12.99
N SER A 211 -5.26 -2.01 -14.04
CA SER A 211 -4.46 -2.00 -15.27
C SER A 211 -4.46 -0.67 -16.05
N GLN A 212 -5.38 0.24 -15.74
CA GLN A 212 -5.58 1.49 -16.47
C GLN A 212 -5.16 2.73 -15.66
N ARG A 213 -5.37 2.68 -14.34
CA ARG A 213 -5.32 3.86 -13.47
C ARG A 213 -4.87 3.49 -12.06
N GLU A 214 -4.21 4.43 -11.41
CA GLU A 214 -4.01 4.45 -9.97
C GLU A 214 -4.53 5.73 -9.32
N VAL A 215 -4.92 5.61 -8.05
CA VAL A 215 -5.43 6.67 -7.20
C VAL A 215 -4.74 6.60 -5.84
N TRP A 216 -4.20 7.73 -5.42
CA TRP A 216 -3.56 7.95 -4.13
C TRP A 216 -4.42 8.88 -3.29
N VAL A 217 -4.53 8.56 -2.01
CA VAL A 217 -5.22 9.37 -1.00
C VAL A 217 -4.30 9.47 0.20
N CYS A 218 -4.08 10.67 0.73
CA CYS A 218 -3.44 10.87 2.03
C CYS A 218 -4.37 11.68 2.91
N ASN A 219 -4.62 11.19 4.13
CA ASN A 219 -5.40 11.92 5.14
C ASN A 219 -4.49 12.43 6.26
N TYR A 220 -4.83 13.61 6.76
CA TYR A 220 -4.00 14.41 7.67
C TYR A 220 -4.77 14.79 8.93
N ASP A 221 -4.12 14.63 10.09
CA ASP A 221 -4.73 14.96 11.38
C ASP A 221 -3.78 15.71 12.34
N PRO A 222 -4.20 16.82 12.96
CA PRO A 222 -5.38 17.63 12.63
C PRO A 222 -5.42 18.09 11.15
N PRO A 223 -6.61 18.39 10.59
CA PRO A 223 -6.75 18.88 9.22
C PRO A 223 -6.03 20.23 9.03
N GLY A 224 -5.51 20.44 7.82
CA GLY A 224 -4.90 21.70 7.43
C GLY A 224 -5.84 22.60 6.61
N ASN A 225 -5.24 23.54 5.88
CA ASN A 225 -5.90 24.41 4.90
C ASN A 225 -7.10 25.22 5.45
N TYR A 226 -7.04 25.61 6.73
CA TYR A 226 -8.04 26.52 7.29
C TYR A 226 -8.00 27.87 6.59
N VAL A 227 -9.15 28.28 6.05
CA VAL A 227 -9.31 29.56 5.33
C VAL A 227 -8.79 30.72 6.17
N GLY A 228 -7.93 31.54 5.56
CA GLY A 228 -7.33 32.72 6.20
C GLY A 228 -6.16 32.43 7.14
N ARG A 229 -5.77 31.17 7.35
CA ARG A 229 -4.58 30.81 8.12
C ARG A 229 -3.43 30.43 7.19
N LYS A 230 -2.20 30.78 7.60
CA LYS A 230 -0.98 30.37 6.90
C LYS A 230 -0.59 28.95 7.34
N PRO A 231 0.03 28.16 6.45
CA PRO A 231 0.43 26.79 6.75
C PRO A 231 1.61 26.71 7.73
N TYR A 232 2.46 27.73 7.76
CA TYR A 232 3.60 27.87 8.67
C TYR A 232 3.88 29.34 8.98
#